data_AF-A0A1J3G134-F1
#
_entry.id   AF-A0A1J3G134-F1
#
_cell.length_a   1.000
_cell.length_b   1.000
_cell.length_c   1.000
_cell.angle_alpha   90.00
_cell.angle_beta   90.00
_cell.angle_gamma   90.00
#
_symmetry.space_group_name_H-M   'P 1'
#
loop_
_entity.id
_entity.type
_entity.pdbx_description
1 polymer ?
#
loop_
_entity_poly.entity_id
_entity_poly.type
_entity_poly.pdbx_seq_one_letter_code
_entity_poly.pdbx_strand_id
1 'polypeptide(L)'
;HEWPTQEVEQGAADRRALRSQYLALIHEIKDSKDDLATIDSDKFNRIINEVENLHQKVQKPREQIADAEALLDLANNLVSSVKSQSAHGVSPAEFVNALIKGFGNTCLENTQVSMKWKDIGFAVCST
;
A
#
# COMPACT_ATOMS: atom_id res chain seq x y z
N HIS A 1 -41.39 26.69 -4.13
CA HIS A 1 -40.25 27.60 -4.32
C HIS A 1 -39.03 26.71 -4.48
N GLU A 2 -38.80 26.24 -5.70
CA GLU A 2 -37.63 25.41 -6.04
C GLU A 2 -36.48 26.36 -6.40
N TRP A 3 -35.34 26.20 -5.73
CA TRP A 3 -34.10 26.84 -6.14
C TRP A 3 -33.57 26.13 -7.39
N PRO A 4 -33.13 26.85 -8.43
CA PRO A 4 -32.47 26.20 -9.56
C PRO A 4 -31.08 25.77 -9.10
N THR A 5 -30.88 24.47 -8.93
CA THR A 5 -29.54 23.87 -8.90
C THR A 5 -28.96 24.09 -10.29
N GLN A 6 -28.14 25.13 -10.47
CA GLN A 6 -27.27 25.25 -11.64
C GLN A 6 -26.25 24.12 -11.56
N GLU A 7 -26.62 22.92 -12.03
CA GLU A 7 -25.64 21.93 -12.44
C GLU A 7 -24.85 22.54 -13.60
N VAL A 8 -23.66 23.04 -13.29
CA VAL A 8 -22.71 23.48 -14.31
C VAL A 8 -22.39 22.24 -15.15
N GLU A 9 -22.95 22.18 -16.36
CA GLU A 9 -22.78 21.05 -17.25
C GLU A 9 -21.27 20.88 -17.55
N GLN A 10 -20.67 19.84 -16.99
CA GLN A 10 -19.23 19.58 -17.15
C GLN A 10 -18.87 19.46 -18.63
N GLY A 11 -17.96 20.29 -19.12
CA GLY A 11 -17.64 20.40 -20.53
C GLY A 11 -16.98 19.14 -21.11
N ALA A 12 -17.06 18.95 -22.43
CA ALA A 12 -16.41 17.82 -23.09
C ALA A 12 -14.87 17.80 -22.93
N ALA A 13 -14.25 18.98 -22.81
CA ALA A 13 -12.83 19.12 -22.53
C ALA A 13 -12.50 18.65 -21.11
N ASP A 14 -13.25 19.10 -20.10
CA ASP A 14 -13.05 18.72 -18.69
C ASP A 14 -13.19 17.21 -18.49
N ARG A 15 -14.21 16.61 -19.12
CA ARG A 15 -14.41 15.16 -19.13
C ARG A 15 -13.24 14.41 -19.75
N ARG A 16 -12.70 14.92 -20.87
CA ARG A 16 -11.52 14.31 -21.52
C ARG A 16 -10.27 14.43 -20.62
N ALA A 17 -10.08 15.59 -20.00
CA ALA A 17 -8.97 15.81 -19.08
C ALA A 17 -9.06 14.89 -17.86
N LEU A 18 -10.26 14.72 -17.28
CA LEU A 18 -10.49 13.82 -16.15
C LEU A 18 -10.18 12.37 -16.52
N ARG A 19 -10.64 11.88 -17.68
CA ARG A 19 -10.27 10.54 -18.18
C ARG A 19 -8.77 10.37 -18.38
N SER A 20 -8.09 11.42 -18.85
CA SER A 20 -6.63 11.39 -19.01
C SER A 20 -5.90 11.31 -17.67
N GLN A 21 -6.43 11.97 -16.63
CA GLN A 21 -5.88 11.90 -15.28
C GLN A 21 -6.05 10.51 -14.68
N TYR A 22 -7.24 9.90 -14.80
CA TYR A 22 -7.43 8.50 -14.39
C TYR A 22 -6.49 7.54 -15.12
N LEU A 23 -6.29 7.73 -16.43
CA LEU A 23 -5.34 6.90 -17.19
C LEU A 23 -3.92 7.03 -16.65
N ALA A 24 -3.47 8.25 -16.33
CA ALA A 24 -2.16 8.48 -15.74
C ALA A 24 -2.04 7.81 -14.35
N LEU A 25 -3.08 7.92 -13.53
CA LEU A 25 -3.12 7.31 -12.20
C LEU A 25 -3.06 5.77 -12.27
N ILE A 26 -3.74 5.16 -13.24
CA ILE A 26 -3.67 3.70 -13.49
C ILE A 26 -2.24 3.27 -13.85
N HIS A 27 -1.52 4.07 -14.65
CA HIS A 27 -0.11 3.82 -14.93
C HIS A 27 0.75 3.92 -13.66
N GLU A 28 0.54 4.95 -12.84
CA GLU A 28 1.27 5.10 -11.57
C GLU A 28 1.01 3.95 -10.59
N ILE A 29 -0.25 3.49 -10.49
CA ILE A 29 -0.64 2.32 -9.68
C ILE A 29 0.19 1.09 -10.09
N LYS A 30 0.31 0.86 -11.39
CA LYS A 30 1.05 -0.28 -11.94
C LYS A 30 2.54 -0.17 -11.67
N ASP A 31 3.12 1.02 -11.82
CA ASP A 31 4.54 1.28 -11.56
C ASP A 31 4.88 1.21 -10.06
N SER A 32 3.90 1.49 -9.20
CA SER A 32 4.06 1.50 -7.74
C SER A 32 3.82 0.14 -7.08
N LYS A 33 3.49 -0.91 -7.85
CA LYS A 33 3.07 -2.23 -7.36
C LYS A 33 3.96 -2.81 -6.26
N ASP A 34 5.28 -2.73 -6.40
CA ASP A 34 6.21 -3.40 -5.48
C ASP A 34 6.39 -2.63 -4.16
N ASP A 35 6.18 -1.32 -4.18
CA ASP A 35 6.40 -0.43 -3.02
C ASP A 35 5.10 -0.01 -2.33
N LEU A 36 3.95 -0.47 -2.83
CA LEU A 36 2.64 0.05 -2.44
C LEU A 36 2.31 -0.26 -0.97
N ALA A 37 2.68 -1.45 -0.50
CA ALA A 37 2.43 -1.91 0.87
C ALA A 37 3.68 -1.79 1.77
N THR A 38 4.76 -1.15 1.32
CA THR A 38 5.99 -1.01 2.10
C THR A 38 5.74 -0.09 3.31
N ILE A 39 6.20 -0.48 4.49
CA ILE A 39 5.91 0.21 5.77
C ILE A 39 6.31 1.70 5.74
N ASP A 40 7.44 2.02 5.10
CA ASP A 40 7.95 3.39 5.02
C ASP A 40 7.48 4.15 3.77
N SER A 41 6.61 3.55 2.95
CA SER A 41 6.12 4.12 1.70
C SER A 41 4.82 4.89 1.91
N ASP A 42 4.76 6.13 1.41
CA ASP A 42 3.55 6.93 1.39
C ASP A 42 2.78 6.80 0.06
N LYS A 43 3.23 5.94 -0.86
CA LYS A 43 2.65 5.79 -2.20
C LYS A 43 1.17 5.42 -2.17
N PHE A 44 0.77 4.46 -1.33
CA PHE A 44 -0.64 4.10 -1.19
C PHE A 44 -1.49 5.31 -0.80
N ASN A 45 -1.05 6.06 0.22
CA ASN A 45 -1.76 7.24 0.71
C ASN A 45 -1.85 8.33 -0.37
N ARG A 46 -0.78 8.56 -1.14
CA ARG A 46 -0.80 9.51 -2.25
C ARG A 46 -1.81 9.11 -3.32
N ILE A 47 -1.74 7.85 -3.78
CA ILE A 47 -2.58 7.35 -4.86
C ILE A 47 -4.06 7.34 -4.44
N ILE A 48 -4.41 6.84 -3.25
CA ILE A 48 -5.81 6.81 -2.80
C ILE A 48 -6.38 8.22 -2.62
N ASN A 49 -5.57 9.17 -2.13
CA ASN A 49 -5.98 10.57 -2.06
C ASN A 49 -6.17 11.18 -3.45
N GLU A 50 -5.37 10.80 -4.43
CA GLU A 50 -5.56 11.24 -5.82
C GLU A 50 -6.83 10.66 -6.43
N VAL A 51 -7.13 9.37 -6.19
CA VAL A 51 -8.42 8.77 -6.57
C VAL A 51 -9.58 9.57 -5.98
N GLU A 52 -9.55 9.86 -4.68
CA GLU A 52 -10.60 10.65 -4.01
C GLU A 52 -10.73 12.05 -4.63
N ASN A 53 -9.61 12.73 -4.89
CA ASN A 53 -9.59 14.06 -5.50
C ASN A 53 -10.14 14.07 -6.94
N LEU A 54 -9.96 12.99 -7.70
CA LEU A 54 -10.56 12.84 -9.03
C LEU A 54 -12.06 12.50 -8.92
N HIS A 55 -12.43 11.65 -7.96
CA HIS A 55 -13.81 11.23 -7.71
C HIS A 55 -14.74 12.42 -7.47
N GLN A 56 -14.29 13.45 -6.74
CA GLN A 56 -15.04 14.69 -6.52
C GLN A 56 -15.43 15.43 -7.82
N LYS A 57 -14.78 15.13 -8.96
CA LYS A 57 -15.04 15.75 -10.27
C LYS A 57 -15.86 14.85 -11.19
N VAL A 58 -16.22 13.64 -10.77
CA VAL A 58 -16.95 12.67 -11.58
C VAL A 58 -18.44 12.98 -11.58
N GLN A 59 -18.99 13.32 -12.75
CA GLN A 59 -20.43 13.59 -12.90
C GLN A 59 -21.14 12.71 -13.92
N LYS A 60 -20.39 11.98 -14.76
CA LYS A 60 -20.93 11.26 -15.91
C LYS A 60 -20.60 9.75 -15.82
N PRO A 61 -21.47 8.87 -16.33
CA PRO A 61 -21.30 7.43 -16.20
C PRO A 61 -19.97 6.89 -16.71
N ARG A 62 -19.44 7.46 -17.78
CA ARG A 62 -18.17 7.01 -18.36
C ARG A 62 -16.98 7.32 -17.44
N GLU A 63 -17.02 8.43 -16.73
CA GLU A 63 -16.02 8.81 -15.73
C GLU A 63 -16.14 7.93 -14.47
N GLN A 64 -17.35 7.53 -14.09
CA GLN A 64 -17.57 6.57 -13.00
C GLN A 64 -16.94 5.20 -13.31
N ILE A 65 -16.96 4.77 -14.58
CA ILE A 65 -16.26 3.56 -15.01
C ILE A 65 -14.75 3.70 -14.82
N ALA A 66 -14.16 4.82 -15.27
CA ALA A 66 -12.73 5.07 -15.12
C ALA A 66 -12.29 5.12 -13.64
N ASP A 67 -13.13 5.72 -12.77
CA ASP A 67 -12.93 5.74 -11.32
C ASP A 67 -12.93 4.33 -10.72
N ALA A 68 -13.93 3.52 -11.07
CA ALA A 68 -14.03 2.14 -10.63
C ALA A 68 -12.88 1.26 -11.13
N GLU A 69 -12.43 1.47 -12.37
CA GLU A 69 -11.26 0.79 -12.94
C GLU A 69 -9.98 1.14 -12.17
N ALA A 70 -9.77 2.42 -11.83
CA ALA A 70 -8.62 2.85 -11.03
C ALA A 70 -8.63 2.23 -9.62
N LEU A 71 -9.79 2.19 -8.95
CA LEU A 71 -9.94 1.54 -7.64
C LEU A 71 -9.69 0.03 -7.70
N LEU A 72 -10.19 -0.64 -8.74
CA LEU A 72 -9.97 -2.07 -8.95
C LEU A 72 -8.48 -2.37 -9.16
N ASP A 73 -7.79 -1.59 -10.00
CA ASP A 73 -6.36 -1.75 -10.24
C ASP A 73 -5.55 -1.48 -8.99
N LEU A 74 -5.90 -0.44 -8.22
CA LEU A 74 -5.26 -0.16 -6.92
C LEU A 74 -5.41 -1.35 -5.96
N ALA A 75 -6.63 -1.88 -5.82
CA ALA A 75 -6.91 -3.02 -4.95
C ALA A 75 -6.14 -4.27 -5.37
N ASN A 76 -6.12 -4.59 -6.68
CA ASN A 76 -5.41 -5.74 -7.21
C ASN A 76 -3.89 -5.63 -7.00
N ASN A 77 -3.32 -4.44 -7.20
CA ASN A 77 -1.89 -4.20 -6.98
C ASN A 77 -1.54 -4.23 -5.50
N LEU A 78 -2.37 -3.66 -4.62
CA LEU A 78 -2.17 -3.73 -3.17
C LEU A 78 -2.17 -5.18 -2.66
N VAL A 79 -3.17 -5.98 -3.06
CA VAL A 79 -3.22 -7.40 -2.71
C VAL A 79 -2.00 -8.15 -3.22
N SER A 80 -1.55 -7.84 -4.45
CA SER A 80 -0.34 -8.44 -5.02
C SER A 80 0.93 -8.06 -4.25
N SER A 81 1.05 -6.79 -3.85
CA SER A 81 2.16 -6.24 -3.05
C SER A 81 2.25 -6.88 -1.67
N VAL A 82 1.12 -7.01 -0.96
CA VAL A 82 1.08 -7.68 0.35
C VAL A 82 1.44 -9.16 0.21
N LYS A 83 0.93 -9.83 -0.83
CA LYS A 83 1.28 -11.24 -1.09
C LYS A 83 2.76 -11.41 -1.42
N SER A 84 3.38 -10.53 -2.22
CA SER A 84 4.81 -10.62 -2.54
C SER A 84 5.66 -10.37 -1.30
N GLN A 85 5.30 -9.42 -0.43
CA GLN A 85 5.97 -9.23 0.86
C GLN A 85 5.87 -10.47 1.75
N SER A 86 4.71 -11.14 1.78
CA SER A 86 4.57 -12.39 2.54
C SER A 86 5.36 -13.56 1.92
N ALA A 87 5.50 -13.58 0.59
CA ALA A 87 6.26 -14.60 -0.14
C ALA A 87 7.78 -14.42 -0.02
N HIS A 88 8.25 -13.22 0.28
CA HIS A 88 9.63 -12.91 0.69
C HIS A 88 9.75 -12.67 2.19
N GLY A 89 8.76 -13.17 2.96
CA GLY A 89 8.79 -13.10 4.41
C GLY A 89 10.03 -13.78 4.98
N VAL A 90 10.38 -13.40 6.21
CA VAL A 90 11.56 -13.94 6.91
C VAL A 90 11.48 -15.47 6.93
N SER A 91 12.44 -16.13 6.28
CA SER A 91 12.51 -17.59 6.34
C SER A 91 12.72 -18.04 7.79
N PRO A 92 12.28 -19.25 8.18
CA PRO A 92 12.54 -19.76 9.52
C PRO A 92 14.03 -19.70 9.91
N ALA A 93 14.93 -19.90 8.94
CA ALA A 93 16.37 -19.80 9.14
C ALA A 93 16.82 -18.36 9.41
N GLU A 94 16.36 -17.38 8.63
CA GLU A 94 16.68 -15.96 8.85
C GLU A 94 16.12 -15.47 10.19
N PHE A 95 14.91 -15.90 10.55
CA PHE A 95 14.29 -15.57 11.83
C PHE A 95 15.12 -16.11 13.00
N VAL A 96 15.48 -17.39 12.95
CA VAL A 96 16.35 -18.02 13.97
C VAL A 96 17.72 -17.34 14.00
N ASN A 97 18.31 -17.01 12.85
CA ASN A 97 19.60 -16.36 12.79
C ASN A 97 19.55 -14.94 13.38
N ALA A 98 18.46 -14.19 13.15
CA ALA A 98 18.22 -12.90 13.77
C ALA A 98 18.03 -13.01 15.29
N LEU A 99 17.28 -14.02 15.76
CA LEU A 99 17.13 -14.30 17.19
C LEU A 99 18.47 -14.63 17.85
N ILE A 100 19.28 -15.49 17.23
CA ILE A 100 20.61 -15.84 17.73
C ILE A 100 21.53 -14.61 17.72
N LYS A 101 21.47 -13.77 16.69
CA LYS A 101 22.27 -12.54 16.61
C LYS A 101 21.89 -11.50 17.67
N GLY A 102 20.60 -11.34 17.94
CA GLY A 102 20.10 -10.36 18.91
C GLY A 102 20.14 -10.83 20.37
N PHE A 103 19.89 -12.12 20.59
CA PHE A 103 19.63 -12.68 21.93
C PHE A 103 20.48 -13.92 22.23
N GLY A 104 21.34 -14.36 21.33
CA GLY A 104 22.26 -15.47 21.57
C GLY A 104 23.39 -15.08 22.52
N ASN A 105 23.82 -16.05 23.33
CA ASN A 105 25.06 -16.03 24.07
C ASN A 105 26.12 -16.77 23.26
N THR A 106 27.06 -16.04 22.69
CA THR A 106 28.24 -16.61 22.03
C THR A 106 29.32 -16.91 23.07
N CYS A 107 29.16 -17.99 23.84
CA CYS A 107 30.28 -18.52 24.62
C CYS A 107 31.22 -19.27 23.66
N LEU A 108 32.42 -18.71 23.44
CA LEU A 108 33.43 -19.17 22.47
C LEU A 108 33.92 -20.63 22.65
N GLU A 109 33.57 -21.31 23.75
CA GLU A 109 34.14 -22.62 24.11
C GLU A 109 33.14 -23.78 24.07
N ASN A 110 31.85 -23.55 23.84
CA ASN A 110 30.86 -24.62 23.76
C ASN A 110 29.95 -24.44 22.54
N THR A 111 29.77 -25.50 21.77
CA THR A 111 28.90 -25.58 20.58
C THR A 111 27.40 -25.40 20.86
N GLN A 112 27.04 -25.09 22.11
CA GLN A 112 25.67 -24.90 22.54
C GLN A 112 25.29 -23.41 22.48
N VAL A 113 24.45 -23.06 21.52
CA VAL A 113 23.82 -21.75 21.45
C VAL A 113 22.83 -21.63 22.62
N SER A 114 23.17 -20.78 23.60
CA SER A 114 22.27 -20.41 24.70
C SER A 114 21.58 -19.09 24.38
N MET A 115 20.30 -18.92 24.74
CA MET A 115 19.52 -17.71 24.43
C MET A 115 19.17 -16.92 25.70
N LYS A 116 19.21 -15.59 25.62
CA LYS A 116 18.79 -14.66 26.66
C LYS A 116 17.27 -14.49 26.68
N TRP A 117 16.56 -15.54 27.11
CA TRP A 117 15.10 -15.57 27.12
C TRP A 117 14.43 -14.40 27.86
N LYS A 118 15.07 -13.92 28.95
CA LYS A 118 14.59 -12.77 29.72
C LYS A 118 14.53 -11.50 28.84
N ASP A 119 15.57 -11.25 28.06
CA ASP A 119 15.69 -10.04 27.25
C ASP A 119 14.68 -10.07 26.09
N ILE A 120 14.38 -11.25 25.53
CA ILE A 120 13.29 -11.44 24.57
C ILE A 120 11.96 -11.06 25.21
N GLY A 121 11.67 -11.55 26.42
CA GLY A 121 10.44 -11.22 27.15
C GLY A 121 10.26 -9.72 27.37
N PHE A 122 11.33 -9.00 27.73
CA PHE A 122 11.27 -7.53 27.87
C PHE A 122 11.02 -6.80 26.55
N ALA A 123 11.66 -7.24 25.46
CA ALA A 123 11.49 -6.64 24.14
C ALA A 123 10.05 -6.74 23.63
N VAL A 124 9.35 -7.85 23.92
CA VAL A 124 7.99 -8.11 23.42
C VAL A 124 6.91 -7.50 24.33
N CYS A 125 7.16 -7.33 25.63
CA CYS A 125 6.19 -6.70 26.54
C CYS A 125 6.08 -5.17 26.43
N SER A 126 6.96 -4.53 25.64
CA SER A 126 7.02 -3.06 25.53
C SER A 126 6.20 -2.47 24.38
N THR A 127 5.39 -3.29 23.70
CA THR A 127 4.52 -2.89 22.58
C THR A 127 3.06 -2.83 22.98
#